data_AF-A0A6A5KYJ3-F1
#
_entry.id   AF-A0A6A5KYJ3-F1
#
_cell.length_a   1.000
_cell.length_b   1.000
_cell.length_c   1.000
_cell.angle_alpha   90.00
_cell.angle_beta   90.00
_cell.angle_gamma   90.00
#
_symmetry.space_group_name_H-M   'P 1'
#
loop_
_entity.id
_entity.type
_entity.pdbx_description
1 polymer ?
#
loop_
_entity_poly.entity_id
_entity_poly.type
_entity_poly.pdbx_seq_one_letter_code
_entity_poly.pdbx_strand_id
1 'polypeptide(L)'
;MTAKALPHSVVRPPLCPSLPAEIWINIFRHHPDLGHLWTTCRRVSPSLRACAEYAFSEHFLKDVYIDFHLEKYNLGGKSKRPEVCTTFARRENEWAWYKDLRPDISAYKRIDQVHYIKVTRRWEENVKGWKAEMPNYTIHIGGLVNDTALPGLQIDTVNRDIRVRWKEMLSLFFREHERSQLLKAAFRTRTAKKVQANNALLMQGKTLMPFDCPPLLSTAEAEILKQIRRMRLKEYYGDDEQMVWAIDSLNHFEQYDAGNARALRINPDLPGAGLGERWFGSLALVQGLYLDEWSCVHRIGCKGEEVKDAR
;
A
#
# COMPACT_ATOMS: atom_id res chain seq x y z
N MET A 1 -33.07 30.03 41.55
CA MET A 1 -32.55 29.78 40.18
C MET A 1 -33.25 28.54 39.63
N THR A 2 -34.25 28.72 38.79
CA THR A 2 -35.06 27.62 38.21
C THR A 2 -34.37 27.05 36.97
N ALA A 3 -33.96 25.79 37.04
CA ALA A 3 -33.35 25.07 35.93
C ALA A 3 -34.34 24.94 34.77
N LYS A 4 -33.98 25.47 33.60
CA LYS A 4 -34.77 25.40 32.37
C LYS A 4 -34.67 23.98 31.82
N ALA A 5 -35.77 23.25 31.81
CA ALA A 5 -35.82 21.88 31.28
C ALA A 5 -35.34 21.85 29.82
N LEU A 6 -34.39 20.97 29.52
CA LEU A 6 -33.87 20.79 28.16
C LEU A 6 -35.00 20.27 27.26
N PRO A 7 -35.14 20.82 26.04
CA PRO A 7 -36.19 20.40 25.11
C PRO A 7 -36.05 18.90 24.81
N HIS A 8 -37.16 18.17 24.96
CA HIS A 8 -37.24 16.76 24.61
C HIS A 8 -36.92 16.56 23.13
N SER A 9 -35.81 15.87 22.86
CA SER A 9 -35.45 15.39 21.52
C SER A 9 -36.59 14.51 21.00
N VAL A 10 -37.25 14.96 19.92
CA VAL A 10 -38.25 14.17 19.22
C VAL A 10 -37.53 12.99 18.57
N VAL A 11 -37.71 11.79 19.12
CA VAL A 11 -37.18 10.55 18.55
C VAL A 11 -37.86 10.34 17.19
N ARG A 12 -37.10 10.45 16.10
CA ARG A 12 -37.61 10.15 14.76
C ARG A 12 -37.80 8.64 14.63
N PRO A 13 -38.97 8.16 14.15
CA PRO A 13 -39.13 6.75 13.87
C PRO A 13 -38.11 6.33 12.80
N PRO A 14 -37.49 5.15 12.94
CA PRO A 14 -36.56 4.66 11.93
C PRO A 14 -37.29 4.49 10.59
N LEU A 15 -36.75 5.08 9.53
CA LEU A 15 -37.32 5.01 8.18
C LEU A 15 -37.20 3.62 7.54
N CYS A 16 -36.38 2.74 8.14
CA CYS A 16 -36.15 1.39 7.66
C CYS A 16 -36.17 0.41 8.85
N PRO A 17 -36.94 -0.69 8.79
CA PRO A 17 -36.86 -1.74 9.80
C PRO A 17 -35.44 -2.31 9.85
N SER A 18 -34.94 -2.61 11.04
CA SER A 18 -33.63 -3.24 11.20
C SER A 18 -33.62 -4.61 10.53
N LEU A 19 -32.81 -4.77 9.49
CA LEU A 19 -32.58 -6.08 8.88
C LEU A 19 -31.80 -6.99 9.85
N PRO A 20 -32.08 -8.30 9.87
CA PRO A 20 -31.26 -9.28 10.57
C PRO A 20 -29.79 -9.24 10.11
N ALA A 21 -28.87 -9.63 11.00
CA ALA A 21 -27.42 -9.59 10.73
C ALA A 21 -27.02 -10.48 9.54
N GLU A 22 -27.67 -11.62 9.39
CA GLU A 22 -27.45 -12.60 8.32
C GLU A 22 -27.74 -11.98 6.94
N ILE A 23 -28.78 -11.14 6.86
CA ILE A 23 -29.14 -10.42 5.63
C ILE A 23 -28.06 -9.38 5.30
N TRP A 24 -27.57 -8.64 6.29
CA TRP A 24 -26.47 -7.70 6.09
C TRP A 24 -25.17 -8.39 5.64
N ILE A 25 -24.81 -9.50 6.27
CA ILE A 25 -23.63 -10.30 5.89
C ILE A 25 -23.77 -10.78 4.45
N ASN A 26 -24.96 -11.27 4.06
CA ASN A 26 -25.21 -11.70 2.69
C ASN A 26 -25.13 -10.55 1.68
N ILE A 27 -25.65 -9.36 2.03
CA ILE A 27 -25.49 -8.15 1.20
C ILE A 27 -24.00 -7.81 1.05
N PHE A 28 -23.24 -7.83 2.14
CA PHE A 28 -21.82 -7.49 2.15
C PHE A 28 -20.95 -8.47 1.37
N ARG A 29 -21.29 -9.77 1.39
CA ARG A 29 -20.62 -10.79 0.57
C ARG A 29 -20.64 -10.46 -0.93
N HIS A 30 -21.69 -9.81 -1.41
CA HIS A 30 -21.86 -9.44 -2.82
C HIS A 30 -21.47 -7.99 -3.12
N HIS A 31 -20.85 -7.28 -2.17
CA HIS A 31 -20.45 -5.89 -2.37
C HIS A 31 -19.22 -5.81 -3.31
N PRO A 32 -19.31 -5.10 -4.45
CA PRO A 32 -18.24 -5.11 -5.47
C PRO A 32 -17.00 -4.31 -5.04
N ASP A 33 -17.19 -3.31 -4.18
CA ASP A 33 -16.11 -2.45 -3.67
C ASP A 33 -15.78 -2.79 -2.22
N LEU A 34 -14.75 -3.62 -2.03
CA LEU A 34 -14.27 -4.01 -0.69
C LEU A 34 -13.74 -2.83 0.12
N GLY A 35 -13.20 -1.81 -0.57
CA GLY A 35 -12.73 -0.58 0.07
C GLY A 35 -13.89 0.16 0.74
N HIS A 36 -14.96 0.43 -0.02
CA HIS A 36 -16.18 1.04 0.51
C HIS A 36 -16.78 0.26 1.67
N LEU A 37 -16.83 -1.08 1.57
CA LEU A 37 -17.33 -1.93 2.64
C LEU A 37 -16.49 -1.74 3.93
N TRP A 38 -15.16 -1.74 3.83
CA TRP A 38 -14.27 -1.65 4.99
C TRP A 38 -14.13 -0.23 5.57
N THR A 39 -14.10 0.82 4.74
CA THR A 39 -13.85 2.19 5.19
C THR A 39 -15.13 2.97 5.46
N THR A 40 -16.24 2.65 4.77
CA THR A 40 -17.51 3.38 4.90
C THR A 40 -18.54 2.55 5.66
N CYS A 41 -19.00 1.42 5.13
CA CYS A 41 -20.08 0.64 5.74
C CYS A 41 -19.75 0.19 7.17
N ARG A 42 -18.51 -0.27 7.40
CA ARG A 42 -18.00 -0.67 8.73
C ARG A 42 -18.02 0.47 9.78
N ARG A 43 -18.04 1.74 9.36
CA ARG A 43 -18.04 2.91 10.26
C ARG A 43 -19.44 3.43 10.61
N VAL A 44 -20.48 2.97 9.92
CA VAL A 44 -21.86 3.48 10.09
C VAL A 44 -22.44 3.15 11.47
N SER A 45 -22.29 1.91 11.93
CA SER A 45 -22.78 1.48 13.25
C SER A 45 -21.97 0.29 13.79
N PRO A 46 -21.99 0.03 15.12
CA PRO A 46 -21.36 -1.17 15.68
C PRO A 46 -21.89 -2.49 15.09
N SER A 47 -23.18 -2.57 14.78
CA SER A 47 -23.79 -3.76 14.17
C SER A 47 -23.29 -4.00 12.75
N LEU A 48 -23.24 -2.94 11.91
CA LEU A 48 -22.71 -3.06 10.55
C LEU A 48 -21.19 -3.31 10.57
N ARG A 49 -20.48 -2.81 11.57
CA ARG A 49 -19.07 -3.15 11.80
C ARG A 49 -18.89 -4.65 11.99
N ALA A 50 -19.66 -5.26 12.90
CA ALA A 50 -19.59 -6.68 13.16
C ALA A 50 -19.97 -7.51 11.92
N CYS A 51 -21.01 -7.11 11.19
CA CYS A 51 -21.42 -7.77 9.94
C CYS A 51 -20.34 -7.69 8.86
N ALA A 52 -19.71 -6.52 8.68
CA ALA A 52 -18.64 -6.33 7.70
C ALA A 52 -17.40 -7.14 8.09
N GLU A 53 -16.97 -7.10 9.35
CA GLU A 53 -15.84 -7.90 9.84
C GLU A 53 -16.09 -9.40 9.67
N TYR A 54 -17.30 -9.87 9.96
CA TYR A 54 -17.69 -11.26 9.75
C TYR A 54 -17.62 -11.63 8.27
N ALA A 55 -18.22 -10.83 7.38
CA ALA A 55 -18.17 -11.05 5.93
C ALA A 55 -16.73 -11.12 5.41
N PHE A 56 -15.83 -10.24 5.88
CA PHE A 56 -14.41 -10.31 5.55
C PHE A 56 -13.75 -11.60 6.03
N SER A 57 -14.01 -11.98 7.29
CA SER A 57 -13.40 -13.16 7.88
C SER A 57 -13.81 -14.46 7.18
N GLU A 58 -15.06 -14.56 6.72
CA GLU A 58 -15.61 -15.79 6.13
C GLU A 58 -15.51 -15.82 4.59
N HIS A 59 -15.51 -14.67 3.93
CA HIS A 59 -15.63 -14.62 2.47
C HIS A 59 -14.45 -13.98 1.75
N PHE A 60 -13.73 -13.03 2.36
CA PHE A 60 -12.71 -12.26 1.66
C PHE A 60 -11.28 -12.60 2.07
N LEU A 61 -11.04 -13.09 3.30
CA LEU A 61 -9.68 -13.46 3.74
C LEU A 61 -9.05 -14.57 2.89
N LYS A 62 -9.86 -15.50 2.38
CA LYS A 62 -9.42 -16.58 1.48
C LYS A 62 -8.85 -16.08 0.15
N ASP A 63 -9.25 -14.87 -0.25
CA ASP A 63 -8.82 -14.22 -1.49
C ASP A 63 -7.64 -13.25 -1.26
N VAL A 64 -7.04 -13.31 -0.07
CA VAL A 64 -5.84 -12.53 0.28
C VAL A 64 -4.59 -13.37 0.00
N TYR A 65 -3.70 -12.81 -0.82
CA TYR A 65 -2.41 -13.40 -1.16
C TYR A 65 -1.30 -12.47 -0.68
N ILE A 66 -0.23 -13.04 -0.13
CA ILE A 66 0.95 -12.27 0.28
C ILE A 66 2.17 -12.87 -0.41
N ASP A 67 2.75 -12.11 -1.34
CA ASP A 67 3.91 -12.50 -2.12
C ASP A 67 5.18 -11.88 -1.53
N PHE A 68 6.07 -12.69 -0.99
CA PHE A 68 7.36 -12.25 -0.49
C PHE A 68 8.41 -12.29 -1.60
N HIS A 69 8.99 -11.13 -1.90
CA HIS A 69 10.10 -11.01 -2.84
C HIS A 69 11.41 -11.16 -2.08
N LEU A 70 12.25 -12.11 -2.49
CA LEU A 70 13.47 -12.41 -1.73
C LEU A 70 14.64 -11.49 -2.06
N GLU A 71 14.61 -10.84 -3.22
CA GLU A 71 15.60 -9.84 -3.61
C GLU A 71 15.31 -8.48 -2.98
N LYS A 72 16.36 -7.81 -2.48
CA LYS A 72 16.26 -6.50 -1.85
C LYS A 72 15.85 -5.42 -2.86
N TYR A 73 16.56 -5.38 -3.99
CA TYR A 73 16.38 -4.39 -5.04
C TYR A 73 16.02 -5.03 -6.37
N ASN A 74 15.06 -4.42 -7.07
CA ASN A 74 14.65 -4.81 -8.40
C ASN A 74 15.55 -4.18 -9.46
N LEU A 75 16.83 -4.59 -9.58
CA LEU A 75 17.78 -3.98 -10.53
C LEU A 75 17.56 -4.35 -12.01
N GLY A 76 16.31 -4.56 -12.45
CA GLY A 76 15.97 -4.66 -13.88
C GLY A 76 16.37 -5.95 -14.63
N GLY A 77 16.77 -7.01 -13.92
CA GLY A 77 17.04 -8.32 -14.56
C GLY A 77 15.77 -9.01 -15.09
N LYS A 78 15.85 -9.64 -16.28
CA LYS A 78 14.76 -10.42 -16.91
C LYS A 78 14.53 -11.80 -16.28
N SER A 79 15.38 -12.24 -15.37
CA SER A 79 15.24 -13.55 -14.71
C SER A 79 14.04 -13.54 -13.75
N LYS A 80 13.22 -14.60 -13.79
CA LYS A 80 12.14 -14.81 -12.83
C LYS A 80 12.74 -14.80 -11.42
N ARG A 81 12.39 -13.78 -10.63
CA ARG A 81 12.92 -13.60 -9.29
C ARG A 81 12.35 -14.66 -8.34
N PRO A 82 13.12 -15.10 -7.35
CA PRO A 82 12.60 -16.01 -6.35
C PRO A 82 11.59 -15.28 -5.47
N GLU A 83 10.37 -15.81 -5.46
CA GLU A 83 9.22 -15.31 -4.68
C GLU A 83 8.64 -16.45 -3.84
N VAL A 84 8.12 -16.10 -2.66
CA VAL A 84 7.35 -17.01 -1.81
C VAL A 84 5.92 -16.49 -1.72
N CYS A 85 5.01 -17.11 -2.48
CA CYS A 85 3.59 -16.81 -2.42
C CYS A 85 2.96 -17.56 -1.24
N THR A 86 2.27 -16.81 -0.37
CA THR A 86 1.51 -17.37 0.74
C THR A 86 0.03 -17.10 0.55
N THR A 87 -0.78 -18.11 0.90
CA THR A 87 -2.24 -18.09 0.74
C THR A 87 -2.92 -18.32 2.08
N PHE A 88 -4.11 -17.79 2.26
CA PHE A 88 -4.86 -17.96 3.51
C PHE A 88 -5.05 -19.45 3.83
N ALA A 89 -4.65 -19.84 5.05
CA ALA A 89 -4.76 -21.21 5.52
C ALA A 89 -5.84 -21.35 6.60
N ARG A 90 -5.82 -20.47 7.60
CA ARG A 90 -6.75 -20.50 8.73
C ARG A 90 -6.81 -19.15 9.44
N ARG A 91 -7.84 -18.98 10.26
CA ARG A 91 -8.01 -17.84 11.17
C ARG A 91 -8.31 -18.35 12.57
N GLU A 92 -7.82 -17.62 13.57
CA GLU A 92 -8.09 -17.83 14.98
C GLU A 92 -8.16 -16.47 15.65
N ASN A 93 -9.35 -16.09 16.12
CA ASN A 93 -9.60 -14.77 16.71
C ASN A 93 -9.17 -13.62 15.77
N GLU A 94 -8.22 -12.81 16.22
CA GLU A 94 -7.64 -11.64 15.54
C GLU A 94 -6.47 -11.99 14.61
N TRP A 95 -6.06 -13.26 14.56
CA TRP A 95 -4.92 -13.73 13.77
C TRP A 95 -5.38 -14.49 12.52
N ALA A 96 -4.70 -14.23 11.41
CA ALA A 96 -4.82 -15.02 10.18
C ALA A 96 -3.45 -15.62 9.82
N TRP A 97 -3.46 -16.88 9.40
CA TRP A 97 -2.29 -17.62 8.97
C TRP A 97 -2.30 -17.75 7.46
N TYR A 98 -1.15 -17.49 6.85
CA TYR A 98 -0.94 -17.66 5.42
C TYR A 98 0.17 -18.68 5.21
N LYS A 99 -0.11 -19.72 4.43
CA LYS A 99 0.80 -20.83 4.20
C LYS A 99 1.40 -20.76 2.81
N ASP A 100 2.68 -21.05 2.74
CA ASP A 100 3.40 -21.27 1.50
C ASP A 100 3.03 -22.65 0.92
N LEU A 101 2.48 -22.64 -0.31
CA LEU A 101 1.95 -23.84 -0.96
C LEU A 101 2.98 -24.61 -1.81
N ARG A 102 4.26 -24.20 -1.84
CA ARG A 102 5.26 -24.99 -2.59
C ARG A 102 5.33 -26.42 -2.02
N PRO A 103 5.63 -27.46 -2.81
CA PRO A 103 5.82 -28.83 -2.32
C PRO A 103 6.77 -28.92 -1.12
N ASP A 104 6.65 -30.00 -0.34
CA ASP A 104 7.58 -30.29 0.75
C ASP A 104 8.98 -30.59 0.19
N ILE A 105 10.03 -30.29 0.97
CA ILE A 105 11.44 -30.52 0.62
C ILE A 105 11.71 -31.98 0.20
N SER A 106 10.96 -32.91 0.77
CA SER A 106 11.03 -34.35 0.47
C SER A 106 10.65 -34.70 -0.96
N ALA A 107 9.83 -33.88 -1.63
CA ALA A 107 9.41 -34.08 -3.01
C ALA A 107 10.46 -33.65 -4.05
N TYR A 108 11.53 -32.97 -3.62
CA TYR A 108 12.53 -32.35 -4.49
C TYR A 108 13.79 -33.20 -4.65
N LYS A 109 14.43 -33.10 -5.83
CA LYS A 109 15.77 -33.65 -6.06
C LYS A 109 16.79 -32.92 -5.17
N ARG A 110 17.93 -33.55 -4.88
CA ARG A 110 18.96 -33.00 -3.97
C ARG A 110 19.40 -31.56 -4.30
N ILE A 111 19.52 -31.20 -5.59
CA ILE A 111 19.87 -29.84 -6.02
C ILE A 111 18.76 -28.84 -5.64
N ASP A 112 17.51 -29.22 -5.88
CA ASP A 112 16.33 -28.40 -5.60
C ASP A 112 16.12 -28.24 -4.08
N GLN A 113 16.50 -29.24 -3.27
CA GLN A 113 16.49 -29.13 -1.81
C GLN A 113 17.44 -28.04 -1.29
N VAL A 114 18.66 -27.94 -1.85
CA VAL A 114 19.61 -26.88 -1.47
C VAL A 114 19.04 -25.50 -1.83
N HIS A 115 18.44 -25.38 -3.02
CA HIS A 115 17.76 -24.16 -3.43
C HIS A 115 16.61 -23.81 -2.48
N TYR A 116 15.77 -24.78 -2.14
CA TYR A 116 14.65 -24.62 -1.22
C TYR A 116 15.09 -24.12 0.17
N ILE A 117 16.15 -24.71 0.75
CA ILE A 117 16.71 -24.28 2.05
C ILE A 117 17.19 -22.83 1.96
N LYS A 118 17.91 -22.48 0.89
CA LYS A 118 18.41 -21.11 0.67
C LYS A 118 17.26 -20.10 0.57
N VAL A 119 16.20 -20.45 -0.16
CA VAL A 119 15.00 -19.62 -0.34
C VAL A 119 14.26 -19.44 0.98
N THR A 120 14.08 -20.51 1.76
CA THR A 120 13.40 -20.47 3.06
C THR A 120 14.19 -19.64 4.09
N ARG A 121 15.51 -19.83 4.16
CA ARG A 121 16.39 -19.02 5.02
C ARG A 121 16.30 -17.53 4.67
N ARG A 122 16.33 -17.20 3.38
CA ARG A 122 16.25 -15.81 2.93
C ARG A 122 14.87 -15.19 3.21
N TRP A 123 13.80 -15.98 3.11
CA TRP A 123 12.47 -15.54 3.51
C TRP A 123 12.41 -15.21 5.00
N GLU A 124 12.96 -16.07 5.86
CA GLU A 124 13.05 -15.84 7.30
C GLU A 124 13.88 -14.59 7.64
N GLU A 125 15.05 -14.43 7.01
CA GLU A 125 15.90 -13.24 7.16
C GLU A 125 15.15 -11.96 6.75
N ASN A 126 14.40 -11.99 5.64
CA ASN A 126 13.61 -10.85 5.17
C ASN A 126 12.43 -10.51 6.09
N VAL A 127 11.77 -11.50 6.68
CA VAL A 127 10.67 -11.27 7.64
C VAL A 127 11.21 -10.72 8.96
N LYS A 128 12.31 -11.30 9.48
CA LYS A 128 12.94 -10.85 10.74
C LYS A 128 13.62 -9.49 10.62
N GLY A 129 14.22 -9.21 9.46
CA GLY A 129 14.88 -7.93 9.14
C GLY A 129 13.96 -6.92 8.46
N TRP A 130 12.64 -7.08 8.57
CA TRP A 130 11.67 -6.19 7.95
C TRP A 130 11.82 -4.76 8.47
N LYS A 131 11.64 -3.80 7.55
CA LYS A 131 11.58 -2.37 7.87
C LYS A 131 10.43 -1.70 7.12
N ALA A 132 9.90 -0.61 7.68
CA ALA A 132 8.72 0.07 7.14
C ALA A 132 8.99 0.69 5.76
N GLU A 133 10.20 1.21 5.53
CA GLU A 133 10.66 1.77 4.27
C GLU A 133 10.95 0.71 3.20
N MET A 134 11.03 -0.58 3.56
CA MET A 134 11.38 -1.65 2.62
C MET A 134 10.57 -2.93 2.91
N PRO A 135 9.24 -2.93 2.66
CA PRO A 135 8.45 -4.14 2.67
C PRO A 135 8.88 -5.03 1.50
N ASN A 136 9.46 -6.19 1.82
CA ASN A 136 9.86 -7.21 0.86
C ASN A 136 8.67 -8.11 0.45
N TYR A 137 7.48 -7.53 0.37
CA TYR A 137 6.27 -8.25 0.02
C TYR A 137 5.25 -7.36 -0.67
N THR A 138 4.29 -7.98 -1.34
CA THR A 138 3.04 -7.34 -1.79
C THR A 138 1.85 -8.14 -1.27
N ILE A 139 0.76 -7.43 -1.00
CA ILE A 139 -0.52 -7.94 -0.54
C ILE A 139 -1.52 -7.75 -1.67
N HIS A 140 -2.24 -8.81 -2.00
CA HIS A 140 -3.27 -8.81 -3.02
C HIS A 140 -4.60 -9.07 -2.35
N ILE A 141 -5.58 -8.19 -2.57
CA ILE A 141 -6.94 -8.37 -2.08
C ILE A 141 -7.89 -8.06 -3.24
N GLY A 142 -8.44 -9.12 -3.82
CA GLY A 142 -9.30 -9.02 -5.00
C GLY A 142 -8.55 -8.53 -6.23
N GLY A 143 -8.67 -7.23 -6.53
CA GLY A 143 -8.04 -6.58 -7.71
C GLY A 143 -7.05 -5.49 -7.33
N LEU A 144 -6.75 -5.39 -6.03
CA LEU A 144 -5.92 -4.34 -5.46
C LEU A 144 -4.61 -4.97 -5.00
N VAL A 145 -3.50 -4.30 -5.30
CA VAL A 145 -2.16 -4.70 -4.87
C VAL A 145 -1.55 -3.56 -4.08
N ASN A 146 -0.97 -3.86 -2.93
CA ASN A 146 -0.28 -2.87 -2.11
C ASN A 146 0.85 -3.50 -1.28
N ASP A 147 1.72 -2.69 -0.70
CA ASP A 147 2.84 -3.13 0.15
C ASP A 147 2.70 -2.67 1.61
N THR A 148 1.45 -2.48 2.03
CA THR A 148 1.09 -2.00 3.35
C THR A 148 1.66 -2.87 4.48
N ALA A 149 2.01 -2.27 5.61
CA ALA A 149 2.55 -2.99 6.75
C ALA A 149 1.64 -4.16 7.20
N LEU A 150 2.27 -5.27 7.61
CA LEU A 150 1.63 -6.47 8.18
C LEU A 150 1.75 -6.48 9.71
N PRO A 151 0.73 -6.03 10.47
CA PRO A 151 0.85 -5.89 11.91
C PRO A 151 0.96 -7.24 12.60
N GLY A 152 1.91 -7.36 13.53
CA GLY A 152 2.20 -8.61 14.22
C GLY A 152 2.79 -9.71 13.35
N LEU A 153 3.37 -9.37 12.18
CA LEU A 153 3.99 -10.33 11.27
C LEU A 153 4.99 -11.23 12.01
N GLN A 154 4.75 -12.53 11.95
CA GLN A 154 5.66 -13.55 12.45
C GLN A 154 5.70 -14.72 11.48
N ILE A 155 6.86 -15.37 11.38
CA ILE A 155 7.10 -16.52 10.50
C ILE A 155 7.35 -17.77 11.34
N ASP A 156 6.74 -18.87 10.91
CA ASP A 156 7.05 -20.22 11.34
C ASP A 156 7.63 -20.97 10.15
N THR A 157 8.95 -21.12 10.12
CA THR A 157 9.65 -21.79 9.03
C THR A 157 9.44 -23.30 9.01
N VAL A 158 9.04 -23.90 10.14
CA VAL A 158 8.76 -25.33 10.26
C VAL A 158 7.42 -25.64 9.60
N ASN A 159 6.39 -24.89 9.96
CA ASN A 159 5.04 -25.03 9.39
C ASN A 159 4.88 -24.32 8.04
N ARG A 160 5.86 -23.49 7.67
CA ARG A 160 5.88 -22.65 6.46
C ARG A 160 4.68 -21.73 6.36
N ASP A 161 4.28 -21.20 7.50
CA ASP A 161 3.22 -20.22 7.59
C ASP A 161 3.74 -18.91 8.19
N ILE A 162 3.06 -17.83 7.85
CA ILE A 162 3.18 -16.55 8.52
C ILE A 162 1.86 -16.27 9.24
N ARG A 163 1.91 -15.50 10.31
CA ARG A 163 0.71 -14.97 10.98
C ARG A 163 0.73 -13.46 11.05
N VAL A 164 -0.45 -12.87 10.89
CA VAL A 164 -0.66 -11.42 10.93
C VAL A 164 -1.97 -11.09 11.63
N ARG A 165 -2.08 -9.88 12.19
CA ARG A 165 -3.34 -9.36 12.74
C ARG A 165 -4.21 -8.84 11.60
N TRP A 166 -5.19 -9.65 11.19
CA TRP A 166 -5.88 -9.43 9.92
C TRP A 166 -6.72 -8.16 9.89
N LYS A 167 -7.39 -7.78 11.00
CA LYS A 167 -8.19 -6.54 11.06
C LYS A 167 -7.33 -5.29 10.94
N GLU A 168 -6.19 -5.28 11.61
CA GLU A 168 -5.23 -4.17 11.54
C GLU A 168 -4.63 -4.09 10.13
N MET A 169 -4.22 -5.22 9.55
CA MET A 169 -3.75 -5.31 8.16
C MET A 169 -4.76 -4.73 7.17
N LEU A 170 -6.03 -5.17 7.20
CA LEU A 170 -7.08 -4.67 6.30
C LEU A 170 -7.34 -3.17 6.51
N SER A 171 -7.30 -2.70 7.76
CA SER A 171 -7.46 -1.28 8.08
C SER A 171 -6.36 -0.43 7.49
N LEU A 172 -5.11 -0.87 7.56
CA LEU A 172 -4.01 -0.18 6.90
C LEU A 172 -4.14 -0.26 5.38
N PHE A 173 -4.44 -1.44 4.83
CA PHE A 173 -4.53 -1.67 3.39
C PHE A 173 -5.60 -0.79 2.73
N PHE A 174 -6.82 -0.80 3.25
CA PHE A 174 -7.91 -0.02 2.67
C PHE A 174 -7.82 1.48 3.00
N ARG A 175 -7.10 1.88 4.06
CA ARG A 175 -6.75 3.29 4.30
C ARG A 175 -5.89 3.85 3.16
N GLU A 176 -4.94 3.06 2.65
CA GLU A 176 -4.14 3.46 1.50
C GLU A 176 -4.96 3.49 0.20
N HIS A 177 -5.90 2.55 0.04
CA HIS A 177 -6.86 2.60 -1.06
C HIS A 177 -7.71 3.88 -1.03
N GLU A 178 -8.26 4.25 0.13
CA GLU A 178 -9.02 5.49 0.34
C GLU A 178 -8.18 6.72 -0.02
N ARG A 179 -6.92 6.79 0.44
CA ARG A 179 -5.98 7.87 0.07
C ARG A 179 -5.76 7.95 -1.44
N SER A 180 -5.60 6.80 -2.09
CA SER A 180 -5.46 6.73 -3.55
C SER A 180 -6.66 7.32 -4.27
N GLN A 181 -7.88 6.97 -3.84
CA GLN A 181 -9.11 7.53 -4.44
C GLN A 181 -9.20 9.04 -4.26
N LEU A 182 -8.89 9.56 -3.06
CA LEU A 182 -8.89 10.99 -2.79
C LEU A 182 -7.87 11.74 -3.66
N LEU A 183 -6.63 11.23 -3.77
CA LEU A 183 -5.59 11.83 -4.59
C LEU A 183 -5.93 11.76 -6.10
N LYS A 184 -6.51 10.66 -6.57
CA LYS A 184 -7.00 10.54 -7.96
C LYS A 184 -8.14 11.53 -8.25
N ALA A 185 -9.07 11.72 -7.32
CA ALA A 185 -10.14 12.71 -7.46
C ALA A 185 -9.59 14.15 -7.50
N ALA A 186 -8.63 14.48 -6.62
CA ALA A 186 -7.94 15.77 -6.62
C ALA A 186 -7.16 16.00 -7.92
N PHE A 187 -6.46 14.97 -8.42
CA PHE A 187 -5.76 15.01 -9.71
C PHE A 187 -6.72 15.30 -10.86
N ARG A 188 -7.84 14.56 -10.97
CA ARG A 188 -8.87 14.78 -12.01
C ARG A 188 -9.40 16.21 -11.98
N THR A 189 -9.69 16.73 -10.79
CA THR A 189 -10.16 18.11 -10.61
C THR A 189 -9.12 19.13 -11.08
N ARG A 190 -7.85 18.96 -10.71
CA ARG A 190 -6.75 19.83 -11.13
C ARG A 190 -6.52 19.78 -12.64
N THR A 191 -6.53 18.57 -13.21
CA THR A 191 -6.37 18.34 -14.64
C THR A 191 -7.51 18.96 -15.44
N ALA A 192 -8.76 18.80 -15.01
CA ALA A 192 -9.92 19.43 -15.66
C ALA A 192 -9.79 20.96 -15.70
N LYS A 193 -9.38 21.58 -14.58
CA LYS A 193 -9.10 23.03 -14.52
C LYS A 193 -7.97 23.45 -15.47
N LYS A 194 -6.87 22.68 -15.52
CA LYS A 194 -5.74 22.96 -16.43
C LYS A 194 -6.15 22.85 -17.89
N VAL A 195 -6.91 21.81 -18.25
CA VAL A 195 -7.45 21.63 -19.62
C VAL A 195 -8.36 22.79 -19.99
N GLN A 196 -9.24 23.24 -19.10
CA GLN A 196 -10.09 24.40 -19.33
C GLN A 196 -9.28 25.67 -19.58
N ALA A 197 -8.23 25.92 -18.79
CA ALA A 197 -7.34 27.06 -18.98
C ALA A 197 -6.57 26.97 -20.32
N ASN A 198 -6.05 25.80 -20.66
CA ASN A 198 -5.36 25.55 -21.93
C ASN A 198 -6.28 25.79 -23.13
N ASN A 199 -7.53 25.33 -23.06
CA ASN A 199 -8.52 25.58 -24.11
C ASN A 199 -8.79 27.09 -24.28
N ALA A 200 -8.84 27.86 -23.19
CA ALA A 200 -8.99 29.30 -23.26
C ALA A 200 -7.77 29.99 -23.90
N LEU A 201 -6.54 29.52 -23.63
CA LEU A 201 -5.32 30.03 -24.28
C LEU A 201 -5.30 29.70 -25.79
N LEU A 202 -5.73 28.50 -26.17
CA LEU A 202 -5.86 28.12 -27.58
C LEU A 202 -6.89 28.99 -28.31
N MET A 203 -8.03 29.31 -27.68
CA MET A 203 -9.01 30.25 -28.24
C MET A 203 -8.44 31.67 -28.42
N GLN A 204 -7.41 32.05 -27.66
CA GLN A 204 -6.67 33.31 -27.82
C GLN A 204 -5.56 33.23 -28.88
N GLY A 205 -5.42 32.10 -29.58
CA GLY A 205 -4.36 31.88 -30.57
C GLY A 205 -2.96 31.68 -29.97
N LYS A 206 -2.86 31.38 -28.66
CA LYS A 206 -1.57 31.11 -28.01
C LYS A 206 -1.16 29.65 -28.21
N THR A 207 0.12 29.43 -28.52
CA THR A 207 0.72 28.09 -28.62
C THR A 207 0.93 27.49 -27.23
N LEU A 208 0.46 26.26 -27.01
CA LEU A 208 0.75 25.51 -25.79
C LEU A 208 2.10 24.81 -25.89
N MET A 209 2.86 24.82 -24.81
CA MET A 209 4.10 24.06 -24.68
C MET A 209 3.80 22.63 -24.20
N PRO A 210 4.69 21.64 -24.45
CA PRO A 210 4.48 20.27 -24.00
C PRO A 210 4.22 20.13 -22.49
N PHE A 211 4.81 20.99 -21.65
CA PHE A 211 4.58 20.99 -20.20
C PHE A 211 3.21 21.57 -19.78
N ASP A 212 2.51 22.25 -20.69
CA ASP A 212 1.14 22.72 -20.45
C ASP A 212 0.14 21.56 -20.51
N CYS A 213 0.44 20.51 -21.25
CA CYS A 213 -0.37 19.30 -21.27
C CYS A 213 -0.30 18.61 -19.90
N PRO A 214 -1.45 18.29 -19.25
CA PRO A 214 -1.44 17.51 -18.03
C PRO A 214 -0.92 16.10 -18.31
N PRO A 215 -0.21 15.47 -17.36
CA PRO A 215 0.24 14.10 -17.53
C PRO A 215 -0.95 13.13 -17.61
N LEU A 216 -0.73 11.97 -18.22
CA LEU A 216 -1.72 10.89 -18.24
C LEU A 216 -1.94 10.36 -16.81
N LEU A 217 -3.16 9.85 -16.54
CA LEU A 217 -3.49 9.30 -15.23
C LEU A 217 -2.55 8.14 -14.85
N SER A 218 -2.16 7.29 -15.81
CA SER A 218 -1.22 6.19 -15.58
C SER A 218 0.15 6.68 -15.06
N THR A 219 0.66 7.79 -15.62
CA THR A 219 1.89 8.43 -15.13
C THR A 219 1.69 9.03 -13.74
N ALA A 220 0.53 9.65 -13.50
CA ALA A 220 0.19 10.23 -12.21
C ALA A 220 -0.05 9.17 -11.12
N GLU A 221 -0.47 7.95 -11.48
CA GLU A 221 -0.73 6.86 -10.52
C GLU A 221 0.55 6.43 -9.79
N ALA A 222 1.68 6.34 -10.50
CA ALA A 222 2.97 6.05 -9.88
C ALA A 222 3.33 7.13 -8.84
N GLU A 223 3.13 8.40 -9.18
CA GLU A 223 3.39 9.54 -8.29
C GLU A 223 2.42 9.55 -7.08
N ILE A 224 1.16 9.22 -7.30
CA ILE A 224 0.17 9.05 -6.21
C ILE A 224 0.60 7.94 -5.25
N LEU A 225 1.11 6.81 -5.75
CA LEU A 225 1.61 5.72 -4.91
C LEU A 225 2.82 6.16 -4.07
N LYS A 226 3.76 6.91 -4.65
CA LYS A 226 4.88 7.50 -3.90
C LYS A 226 4.38 8.42 -2.79
N GLN A 227 3.44 9.32 -3.08
CA GLN A 227 2.87 10.21 -2.06
C GLN A 227 2.20 9.44 -0.91
N ILE A 228 1.42 8.39 -1.21
CA ILE A 228 0.79 7.54 -0.20
C ILE A 228 1.85 6.88 0.69
N ARG A 229 2.90 6.32 0.07
CA ARG A 229 4.02 5.73 0.78
C ARG A 229 4.70 6.74 1.70
N ARG A 230 5.06 7.91 1.18
CA ARG A 230 5.74 8.96 1.95
C ARG A 230 4.89 9.40 3.15
N MET A 231 3.58 9.58 2.97
CA MET A 231 2.65 9.86 4.08
C MET A 231 2.68 8.76 5.15
N ARG A 232 2.63 7.48 4.74
CA ARG A 232 2.72 6.34 5.66
C ARG A 232 4.06 6.30 6.41
N LEU A 233 5.18 6.52 5.71
CA LEU A 233 6.49 6.49 6.34
C LEU A 233 6.64 7.64 7.35
N LYS A 234 6.13 8.83 7.05
CA LYS A 234 6.09 9.94 8.01
C LYS A 234 5.27 9.64 9.25
N GLU A 235 4.13 8.95 9.11
CA GLU A 235 3.35 8.50 10.27
C GLU A 235 4.13 7.51 11.13
N TYR A 236 4.89 6.61 10.50
CA TYR A 236 5.67 5.60 11.20
C TYR A 236 6.90 6.19 11.90
N TYR A 237 7.61 7.09 11.23
CA TYR A 237 8.83 7.75 11.71
C TYR A 237 8.56 9.13 12.33
N GLY A 238 7.36 9.38 12.85
CA GLY A 238 6.98 10.71 13.34
C GLY A 238 7.91 11.29 14.40
N ASP A 239 8.59 10.42 15.15
CA ASP A 239 9.55 10.77 16.21
C ASP A 239 11.02 10.80 15.73
N ASP A 240 11.30 10.37 14.49
CA ASP A 240 12.64 10.37 13.89
C ASP A 240 12.75 11.52 12.88
N GLU A 241 13.22 12.67 13.38
CA GLU A 241 13.35 13.89 12.58
C GLU A 241 14.28 13.70 11.37
N GLN A 242 15.30 12.84 11.45
CA GLN A 242 16.21 12.57 10.33
C GLN A 242 15.49 11.80 9.22
N MET A 243 14.69 10.79 9.58
CA MET A 243 13.88 10.04 8.62
C MET A 243 12.79 10.90 7.99
N VAL A 244 12.08 11.72 8.77
CA VAL A 244 11.08 12.65 8.23
C VAL A 244 11.72 13.61 7.24
N TRP A 245 12.86 14.20 7.59
CA TRP A 245 13.65 15.04 6.68
C TRP A 245 14.06 14.28 5.40
N ALA A 246 14.53 13.04 5.53
CA ALA A 246 14.97 12.25 4.38
C ALA A 246 13.80 11.92 3.44
N ILE A 247 12.61 11.63 3.99
CA ILE A 247 11.38 11.39 3.22
C ILE A 247 10.93 12.66 2.50
N ASP A 248 11.00 13.83 3.15
CA ASP A 248 10.70 15.11 2.51
C ASP A 248 11.67 15.48 1.39
N SER A 249 12.94 15.12 1.59
CA SER A 249 14.02 15.33 0.63
C SER A 249 13.88 14.52 -0.67
N LEU A 250 13.05 13.47 -0.69
CA LEU A 250 12.82 12.65 -1.90
C LEU A 250 12.27 13.47 -3.07
N ASN A 251 11.37 14.43 -2.82
CA ASN A 251 10.83 15.30 -3.87
C ASN A 251 11.94 16.11 -4.57
N HIS A 252 12.89 16.63 -3.80
CA HIS A 252 14.01 17.40 -4.32
C HIS A 252 15.00 16.50 -5.06
N PHE A 253 15.22 15.29 -4.53
CA PHE A 253 16.11 14.31 -5.14
C PHE A 253 15.61 13.89 -6.54
N GLU A 254 14.31 13.65 -6.70
CA GLU A 254 13.70 13.25 -7.97
C GLU A 254 13.75 14.32 -9.06
N GLN A 255 13.56 15.58 -8.69
CA GLN A 255 13.62 16.70 -9.63
C GLN A 255 15.00 16.85 -10.27
N TYR A 256 16.05 16.44 -9.55
CA TYR A 256 17.42 16.49 -10.05
C TYR A 256 17.73 15.35 -11.05
N ASP A 257 17.10 14.18 -10.89
CA ASP A 257 17.32 13.00 -11.74
C ASP A 257 16.64 13.14 -13.12
N ALA A 258 15.56 13.92 -13.21
CA ALA A 258 14.71 14.05 -14.40
C ALA A 258 15.41 14.58 -15.67
N GLY A 259 16.66 15.08 -15.58
CA GLY A 259 17.39 15.67 -16.71
C GLY A 259 18.70 14.96 -17.11
N ASN A 260 19.20 14.00 -16.34
CA ASN A 260 20.53 13.42 -16.57
C ASN A 260 20.60 11.95 -16.18
N ALA A 261 20.26 11.05 -17.10
CA ALA A 261 20.28 9.59 -16.94
C ALA A 261 21.65 8.96 -16.55
N ARG A 262 22.70 9.78 -16.36
CA ARG A 262 24.06 9.36 -16.02
C ARG A 262 24.48 9.68 -14.58
N ALA A 263 23.59 10.17 -13.72
CA ALA A 263 24.05 10.70 -12.45
C ALA A 263 23.08 10.45 -11.29
N LEU A 264 23.27 9.30 -10.61
CA LEU A 264 23.18 9.23 -9.13
C LEU A 264 24.24 10.14 -8.47
N ARG A 265 24.54 11.30 -9.06
CA ARG A 265 25.46 12.27 -8.48
C ARG A 265 24.74 12.90 -7.30
N ILE A 266 25.48 12.94 -6.21
CA ILE A 266 25.14 13.66 -4.99
C ILE A 266 24.68 15.05 -5.41
N ASN A 267 23.40 15.37 -5.17
CA ASN A 267 22.92 16.74 -5.29
C ASN A 267 23.46 17.49 -4.06
N PRO A 268 24.44 18.39 -4.22
CA PRO A 268 24.98 19.15 -3.09
C PRO A 268 23.96 20.11 -2.49
N ASP A 269 22.87 20.40 -3.21
CA ASP A 269 21.88 21.41 -2.86
C ASP A 269 20.65 20.82 -2.14
N LEU A 270 20.75 19.61 -1.59
CA LEU A 270 19.69 19.05 -0.75
C LEU A 270 19.57 19.88 0.55
N PRO A 271 18.42 20.51 0.83
CA PRO A 271 18.27 21.40 1.97
C PRO A 271 18.59 20.67 3.29
N GLY A 272 19.53 21.19 4.08
CA GLY A 272 19.93 20.59 5.36
C GLY A 272 21.05 19.55 5.28
N ALA A 273 21.51 19.17 4.07
CA ALA A 273 22.61 18.22 3.85
C ALA A 273 23.98 18.86 3.57
N GLY A 274 24.06 20.19 3.51
CA GLY A 274 25.28 20.95 3.27
C GLY A 274 26.30 20.84 4.40
N LEU A 275 27.56 21.19 4.13
CA LEU A 275 28.62 21.15 5.14
C LEU A 275 28.29 22.09 6.31
N GLY A 276 28.22 21.54 7.52
CA GLY A 276 27.85 22.29 8.73
C GLY A 276 26.33 22.33 9.00
N GLU A 277 25.50 21.77 8.12
CA GLU A 277 24.07 21.63 8.35
C GLU A 277 23.75 20.37 9.15
N ARG A 278 22.55 20.36 9.75
CA ARG A 278 22.10 19.34 10.71
C ARG A 278 22.17 17.92 10.15
N TRP A 279 21.89 17.73 8.87
CA TRP A 279 21.78 16.42 8.22
C TRP A 279 22.94 16.13 7.28
N PHE A 280 24.06 16.84 7.42
CA PHE A 280 25.29 16.52 6.70
C PHE A 280 25.65 15.03 6.84
N GLY A 281 26.00 14.38 5.72
CA GLY A 281 26.30 12.95 5.66
C GLY A 281 25.07 12.02 5.60
N SER A 282 23.86 12.54 5.70
CA SER A 282 22.62 11.74 5.65
C SER A 282 22.13 11.45 4.22
N LEU A 283 22.91 11.80 3.20
CA LEU A 283 22.53 11.60 1.81
C LEU A 283 22.30 10.14 1.43
N ALA A 284 23.13 9.24 1.98
CA ALA A 284 22.98 7.80 1.74
C ALA A 284 21.61 7.27 2.19
N LEU A 285 21.01 7.90 3.20
CA LEU A 285 19.66 7.59 3.66
C LEU A 285 18.61 7.96 2.61
N VAL A 286 18.68 9.17 2.05
CA VAL A 286 17.77 9.64 0.98
C VAL A 286 17.89 8.76 -0.26
N GLN A 287 19.13 8.42 -0.66
CA GLN A 287 19.39 7.50 -1.78
C GLN A 287 18.81 6.11 -1.53
N GLY A 288 18.98 5.57 -0.32
CA GLY A 288 18.41 4.29 0.09
C GLY A 288 16.87 4.30 -0.02
N LEU A 289 16.24 5.33 0.55
CA LEU A 289 14.79 5.51 0.50
C LEU A 289 14.25 5.63 -0.92
N TYR A 290 14.97 6.34 -1.81
CA TYR A 290 14.59 6.46 -3.22
C TYR A 290 14.60 5.10 -3.93
N LEU A 291 15.66 4.31 -3.74
CA LEU A 291 15.76 2.96 -4.31
C LEU A 291 14.68 2.03 -3.76
N ASP A 292 14.39 2.12 -2.46
CA ASP A 292 13.37 1.32 -1.81
C ASP A 292 11.97 1.69 -2.32
N GLU A 293 11.66 2.99 -2.43
CA GLU A 293 10.40 3.48 -2.99
C GLU A 293 10.21 3.03 -4.44
N TRP A 294 11.22 3.23 -5.29
CA TRP A 294 11.17 2.82 -6.69
C TRP A 294 10.97 1.31 -6.83
N SER A 295 11.71 0.52 -6.05
CA SER A 295 11.58 -0.94 -6.01
C SER A 295 10.16 -1.37 -5.62
N CYS A 296 9.56 -0.73 -4.62
CA CYS A 296 8.20 -1.03 -4.17
C CYS A 296 7.13 -0.65 -5.17
N VAL A 297 7.19 0.57 -5.73
CA VAL A 297 6.25 1.04 -6.76
C VAL A 297 6.30 0.12 -7.98
N HIS A 298 7.51 -0.32 -8.37
CA HIS A 298 7.68 -1.28 -9.46
C HIS A 298 7.05 -2.65 -9.12
N ARG A 299 7.25 -3.20 -7.91
CA ARG A 299 6.61 -4.46 -7.49
C ARG A 299 5.09 -4.38 -7.57
N ILE A 300 4.50 -3.32 -7.01
CA ILE A 300 3.06 -3.09 -7.02
C ILE A 300 2.54 -2.99 -8.45
N GLY A 301 3.27 -2.28 -9.33
CA GLY A 301 2.94 -2.14 -10.75
C GLY A 301 2.90 -3.49 -11.47
N CYS A 302 4.00 -4.25 -11.42
CA CYS A 302 4.10 -5.56 -12.08
C CYS A 302 3.03 -6.54 -11.56
N LYS A 303 2.84 -6.62 -10.24
CA LYS A 303 1.82 -7.49 -9.66
C LYS A 303 0.40 -7.04 -10.01
N GLY A 304 0.17 -5.73 -10.11
CA GLY A 304 -1.10 -5.18 -10.56
C GLY A 304 -1.44 -5.54 -12.00
N GLU A 305 -0.44 -5.73 -12.87
CA GLU A 305 -0.63 -6.22 -14.24
C GLU A 305 -0.92 -7.73 -14.25
N GLU A 306 -0.16 -8.54 -13.50
CA GLU A 306 -0.40 -9.99 -13.35
C GLU A 306 -1.84 -10.30 -12.89
N VAL A 307 -2.37 -9.52 -11.94
CA VAL A 307 -3.75 -9.68 -11.43
C VAL A 307 -4.80 -9.30 -12.47
N LYS A 308 -4.51 -8.35 -13.37
CA LYS A 308 -5.42 -7.97 -14.46
C LYS A 308 -5.48 -9.04 -15.53
N ASP A 309 -4.35 -9.65 -15.85
CA ASP A 309 -4.25 -10.69 -16.88
C ASP A 309 -4.88 -12.02 -16.44
N ALA A 310 -5.02 -12.25 -15.13
CA ALA A 310 -5.64 -13.46 -14.58
C ALA A 310 -7.18 -13.43 -14.56
N ARG A 311 -7.82 -12.33 -14.94
CA ARG A 311 -9.29 -12.13 -14.93
C ARG A 311 -9.88 -12.19 -16.33
#